data_AF-A0A1Q2D5G9-F1
#
_entry.id   AF-A0A1Q2D5G9-F1
#
_cell.length_a   1.000
_cell.length_b   1.000
_cell.length_c   1.000
_cell.angle_alpha   90.00
_cell.angle_beta   90.00
_cell.angle_gamma   90.00
#
_symmetry.space_group_name_H-M   'P 1'
#
loop_
_entity.id
_entity.type
_entity.pdbx_description
1 polymer ?
#
loop_
_entity_poly.entity_id
_entity_poly.type
_entity_poly.pdbx_seq_one_letter_code
_entity_poly.pdbx_strand_id
1 'polypeptide(L)' 'MPSIILILFGSLLTAWGVYRIKTDFKNNKKIKGLVDFILTGQASGIGQFLSGIATVMVGIIVFFISK' A
#
# COMPACT_ATOMS: atom_id res chain seq x y z
N MET A 1 -4.54 22.83 -4.71
CA MET A 1 -4.59 21.97 -3.51
C MET A 1 -3.92 20.61 -3.80
N PRO A 2 -2.58 20.57 -3.92
CA PRO A 2 -1.83 19.34 -4.23
C PRO A 2 -1.96 18.24 -3.15
N SER A 3 -2.24 18.64 -1.91
CA SER A 3 -2.42 17.76 -0.75
C SER A 3 -3.65 16.85 -0.86
N ILE A 4 -4.75 17.32 -1.45
CA ILE A 4 -5.97 16.51 -1.64
C ILE A 4 -5.72 15.38 -2.65
N ILE A 5 -4.97 15.68 -3.72
CA ILE A 5 -4.61 14.71 -4.76
C ILE A 5 -3.70 13.62 -4.18
N LEU A 6 -2.71 13.99 -3.35
CA LEU A 6 -1.84 13.05 -2.64
C LEU A 6 -2.61 12.11 -1.70
N ILE A 7 -3.60 12.63 -0.97
CA ILE A 7 -4.44 11.84 -0.07
C ILE A 7 -5.33 10.87 -0.84
N LEU A 8 -5.99 11.32 -1.91
CA LEU A 8 -6.80 10.47 -2.80
C LEU A 8 -5.96 9.40 -3.50
N PHE A 9 -4.79 9.78 -4.00
CA PHE A 9 -3.89 8.85 -4.68
C PHE A 9 -3.33 7.81 -3.69
N GLY A 10 -2.90 8.24 -2.50
CA GLY A 10 -2.40 7.34 -1.45
C GLY A 10 -3.46 6.36 -0.96
N SER A 11 -4.72 6.80 -0.82
CA SER A 11 -5.81 5.92 -0.40
C SER A 11 -6.19 4.90 -1.48
N LEU A 12 -6.20 5.29 -2.75
CA LEU A 12 -6.32 4.37 -3.89
C LEU A 12 -5.20 3.33 -3.93
N LEU A 13 -3.94 3.77 -3.75
CA LEU A 13 -2.78 2.87 -3.72
C LEU A 13 -2.86 1.87 -2.57
N THR A 14 -3.28 2.34 -1.39
CA THR A 14 -3.47 1.51 -0.20
C THR A 14 -4.54 0.45 -0.45
N ALA A 15 -5.71 0.84 -0.96
CA ALA A 15 -6.81 -0.07 -1.26
C ALA A 15 -6.41 -1.11 -2.33
N TRP A 16 -5.68 -0.69 -3.36
CA TRP A 16 -5.16 -1.59 -4.39
C TRP A 16 -4.12 -2.58 -3.84
N GLY A 17 -3.22 -2.11 -2.97
CA GLY A 17 -2.26 -2.95 -2.25
C GLY A 17 -2.96 -4.03 -1.42
N VAL A 18 -4.00 -3.67 -0.67
CA VAL A 18 -4.81 -4.63 0.10
C VAL A 18 -5.49 -5.65 -0.82
N TYR A 19 -6.10 -5.21 -1.91
CA TYR A 19 -6.76 -6.10 -2.87
C TYR A 19 -5.80 -7.13 -3.46
N ARG A 20 -4.58 -6.70 -3.83
CA ARG A 20 -3.53 -7.59 -4.33
C ARG A 20 -3.03 -8.57 -3.28
N ILE A 21 -2.72 -8.10 -2.06
CA ILE A 21 -2.33 -8.99 -0.96
C ILE A 21 -3.39 -10.07 -0.77
N LYS A 22 -4.68 -9.69 -0.72
CA LYS A 22 -5.79 -10.62 -0.50
C LYS A 22 -5.97 -11.62 -1.64
N THR A 23 -5.79 -11.18 -2.88
CA THR A 23 -5.89 -12.04 -4.07
C THR A 23 -4.72 -13.01 -4.15
N ASP A 24 -3.50 -12.53 -3.92
CA ASP A 24 -2.30 -13.35 -3.93
C ASP A 24 -2.28 -14.34 -2.76
N PHE A 25 -2.81 -13.97 -1.57
CA PHE A 25 -2.87 -14.87 -0.41
C PHE A 25 -3.87 -16.01 -0.63
N LYS A 26 -4.98 -15.70 -1.31
CA LYS A 26 -6.02 -16.68 -1.65
C LYS A 26 -5.51 -17.71 -2.66
N ASN A 27 -4.68 -17.28 -3.61
CA ASN A 27 -4.13 -18.17 -4.64
C ASN A 27 -2.89 -18.95 -4.17
N ASN A 28 -2.09 -18.39 -3.25
CA ASN A 28 -0.87 -19.05 -2.75
C ASN A 28 -1.06 -19.64 -1.34
N LYS A 29 -1.78 -20.77 -1.24
CA LYS A 29 -1.85 -21.58 0.00
C LYS A 29 -0.53 -22.26 0.40
N LYS A 30 0.54 -22.11 -0.38
CA LYS A 30 1.84 -22.82 -0.21
C LYS A 30 2.95 -21.99 0.44
N ILE A 31 2.67 -20.77 0.89
CA ILE A 31 3.71 -19.92 1.46
C ILE A 31 4.03 -20.38 2.87
N LYS A 32 5.24 -20.92 3.06
CA LYS A 32 5.68 -21.51 4.32
C LYS A 32 6.37 -20.52 5.27
N GLY A 33 6.41 -19.22 4.94
CA GLY A 33 6.97 -18.20 5.83
C GLY A 33 6.97 -16.79 5.23
N LEU A 34 7.21 -15.78 6.08
CA LEU A 34 7.26 -14.36 5.72
C LEU A 34 8.28 -14.05 4.62
N VAL A 35 9.39 -14.79 4.56
CA VAL A 35 10.47 -14.57 3.57
C VAL A 35 10.04 -15.03 2.17
N ASP A 36 9.39 -16.19 2.06
CA ASP A 36 8.80 -16.67 0.79
C ASP A 36 7.69 -15.73 0.31
N PHE A 37 6.91 -15.19 1.24
CA PHE A 37 5.86 -14.22 0.97
C PHE A 37 6.41 -12.91 0.35
N ILE A 38 7.56 -12.45 0.85
CA ILE A 38 8.24 -11.28 0.28
C ILE A 38 8.84 -11.63 -1.10
N LEU A 39 9.43 -12.80 -1.27
CA LEU A 39 10.12 -13.17 -2.51
C LEU A 39 9.20 -13.58 -3.68
N THR A 40 8.00 -14.12 -3.41
CA THR A 40 7.09 -14.69 -4.44
C THR A 40 6.21 -13.67 -5.17
N GLY A 41 6.42 -12.36 -4.98
CA GLY A 41 5.65 -11.31 -5.66
C GLY A 41 4.55 -10.69 -4.82
N GLN A 42 4.27 -11.23 -3.64
CA GLN A 42 3.43 -10.57 -2.63
C GLN A 42 4.11 -9.38 -1.94
N ALA A 43 5.46 -9.28 -1.98
CA ALA A 43 6.15 -8.04 -1.63
C ALA A 43 5.65 -6.85 -2.45
N SER A 44 5.19 -7.07 -3.69
CA SER A 44 4.67 -5.98 -4.50
C SER A 44 3.34 -5.45 -3.96
N GLY A 45 2.47 -6.33 -3.45
CA GLY A 45 1.23 -5.94 -2.75
C GLY A 45 1.48 -5.28 -1.40
N ILE A 46 2.39 -5.85 -0.58
CA ILE A 46 2.78 -5.27 0.72
C ILE A 46 3.46 -3.92 0.54
N GLY A 47 4.38 -3.81 -0.42
CA GLY A 47 5.06 -2.56 -0.73
C GLY A 47 4.10 -1.48 -1.18
N GLN A 48 3.11 -1.81 -2.01
CA GLN A 48 2.05 -0.88 -2.41
C GLN A 48 1.14 -0.48 -1.25
N PHE A 49 0.83 -1.40 -0.34
CA PHE A 49 0.05 -1.10 0.87
C PHE A 49 0.81 -0.16 1.83
N LEU A 50 2.04 -0.51 2.19
CA LEU A 50 2.88 0.29 3.10
C LEU A 50 3.24 1.64 2.49
N SER A 51 3.59 1.68 1.20
CA SER A 51 3.85 2.92 0.47
C SER A 51 2.59 3.78 0.34
N GLY A 52 1.42 3.17 0.12
CA GLY A 52 0.15 3.87 0.11
C GLY A 52 -0.15 4.55 1.44
N ILE A 53 0.02 3.83 2.57
CA ILE A 53 -0.15 4.39 3.91
C ILE A 53 0.83 5.55 4.16
N ALA A 54 2.10 5.36 3.81
CA ALA A 54 3.12 6.39 3.96
C ALA A 54 2.77 7.64 3.13
N THR A 55 2.26 7.45 1.90
CA THR A 55 1.84 8.55 1.02
C THR A 55 0.65 9.30 1.58
N VAL A 56 -0.33 8.59 2.18
CA VAL A 56 -1.46 9.24 2.88
C VAL A 56 -0.97 10.06 4.07
N MET A 57 -0.05 9.53 4.88
CA MET A 57 0.52 10.25 6.02
C MET A 57 1.27 11.52 5.58
N VAL A 58 2.13 11.42 4.56
CA VAL A 58 2.82 12.58 3.99
C VAL A 58 1.82 13.60 3.44
N GLY A 59 0.77 13.14 2.73
CA GLY A 59 -0.29 14.01 2.21
C GLY A 59 -1.00 14.80 3.33
N ILE A 60 -1.28 14.16 4.47
CA ILE A 60 -1.86 14.81 5.65
C ILE A 60 -0.88 15.83 6.25
N ILE A 61 0.38 15.47 6.45
CA ILE A 61 1.39 16.38 7.02
C ILE A 61 1.56 17.62 6.13
N VAL A 62 1.69 17.43 4.82
CA VAL A 62 1.79 18.51 3.83
C VAL A 62 0.52 19.37 3.81
N PHE A 63 -0.66 18.77 4.00
CA PHE A 63 -1.91 19.52 4.11
C PHE A 63 -1.93 20.45 5.34
N PHE A 64 -1.42 19.99 6.48
CA PHE A 64 -1.33 20.81 7.69
C PHE A 64 -0.22 21.87 7.62
N ILE A 65 0.90 21.61 6.95
CA ILE A 65 1.99 22.58 6.77
C ILE A 65 1.65 23.65 5.72
N SER A 66 0.94 23.28 4.65
CA SER A 66 0.61 24.19 3.55
C SER A 66 -0.70 24.97 3.76
N LYS A 67 -1.35 24.81 4.91
CA LYS A 67 -2.55 25.54 5.31
C LYS A 67 -2.17 26.69 6.23
#